data_AF-A0A1S4DDH3-F1
#
_entry.id   AF-A0A1S4DDH3-F1
#
_cell.length_a   1.000
_cell.length_b   1.000
_cell.length_c   1.000
_cell.angle_alpha   90.00
_cell.angle_beta   90.00
_cell.angle_gamma   90.00
#
_symmetry.space_group_name_H-M   'P 1'
#
loop_
_entity.id
_entity.type
_entity.pdbx_description
1 polymer ?
#
loop_
_entity_poly.entity_id
_entity_poly.type
_entity_poly.pdbx_seq_one_letter_code
_entity_poly.pdbx_strand_id
1 'polypeptide(L)'
;MAEGIILNSFNDLEPGAIKALQDKESGNYKPTIYPVGPVVLMDTSNKVDDEPSQCLKWLDEQPRGSVLYISLGSGGTLSHVQLIELAIGLEMSEQRFVWVIRLTLLIFYLMGSWKVGGFWTHCGWNSTLESMIHSVPLIAWPLYAEQRLNAVLLNEGLKVALRTKIGDNGIAGRLEIAEVVKELMVGEEGKEVRKKNERATSCSSNGGE
;
A
#
# COMPACT_ATOMS: atom_id res chain seq x y z
N MET A 1 -23.72 -23.97 4.72
CA MET A 1 -23.17 -22.93 3.82
C MET A 1 -23.39 -21.58 4.48
N ALA A 2 -22.55 -20.58 4.19
CA ALA A 2 -22.73 -19.24 4.74
C ALA A 2 -23.91 -18.52 4.07
N GLU A 3 -24.72 -17.78 4.81
CA GLU A 3 -25.88 -17.02 4.29
C GLU A 3 -25.47 -15.74 3.53
N GLY A 4 -24.27 -15.25 3.81
CA GLY A 4 -23.69 -14.08 3.16
C GLY A 4 -22.18 -14.04 3.37
N ILE A 5 -21.50 -13.24 2.55
CA ILE A 5 -20.08 -12.96 2.66
C ILE A 5 -19.92 -11.45 2.83
N ILE A 6 -19.29 -11.06 3.94
CA ILE A 6 -18.85 -9.70 4.17
C ILE A 6 -17.49 -9.54 3.51
N LEU A 7 -17.40 -8.65 2.52
CA LEU A 7 -16.19 -8.39 1.76
C LEU A 7 -15.63 -7.03 2.17
N ASN A 8 -14.40 -7.00 2.65
CA ASN A 8 -13.70 -5.75 2.94
C ASN A 8 -13.15 -5.13 1.65
N SER A 9 -14.06 -4.69 0.78
CA SER A 9 -13.80 -4.00 -0.49
C SER A 9 -15.02 -3.14 -0.84
N PHE A 10 -14.95 -2.34 -1.90
CA PHE A 10 -16.03 -1.46 -2.35
C PHE A 10 -16.12 -1.39 -3.87
N ASN A 11 -17.30 -1.01 -4.38
CA ASN A 11 -17.62 -1.06 -5.80
C ASN A 11 -16.62 -0.32 -6.69
N ASP A 12 -16.16 0.85 -6.26
CA ASP A 12 -15.23 1.64 -7.06
C ASP A 12 -13.80 1.05 -7.08
N LEU A 13 -13.45 0.21 -6.10
CA LEU A 13 -12.16 -0.49 -6.05
C LEU A 13 -12.13 -1.70 -6.98
N GLU A 14 -13.22 -2.48 -6.99
CA GLU A 14 -13.28 -3.76 -7.71
C GLU A 14 -14.63 -3.96 -8.43
N PRO A 15 -15.04 -3.05 -9.34
CA PRO A 15 -16.39 -3.04 -9.89
C PRO A 15 -16.72 -4.31 -10.68
N GLY A 16 -15.74 -4.83 -11.44
CA GLY A 16 -15.89 -6.06 -12.21
C GLY A 16 -16.03 -7.30 -11.34
N ALA A 17 -15.19 -7.42 -10.31
CA ALA A 17 -15.19 -8.58 -9.42
C ALA A 17 -16.46 -8.60 -8.56
N ILE A 18 -16.85 -7.47 -7.96
CA ILE A 18 -18.06 -7.38 -7.13
C ILE A 18 -19.30 -7.66 -7.97
N LYS A 19 -19.41 -7.09 -9.18
CA LYS A 19 -20.53 -7.39 -10.09
C LYS A 19 -20.60 -8.87 -10.44
N ALA A 20 -19.48 -9.49 -10.79
CA ALA A 20 -19.42 -10.92 -11.10
C ALA A 20 -19.76 -11.80 -9.88
N LEU A 21 -19.40 -11.37 -8.67
CA LEU A 21 -19.72 -12.04 -7.42
C LEU A 21 -21.20 -11.87 -7.01
N GLN A 22 -21.86 -10.79 -7.41
CA GLN A 22 -23.28 -10.57 -7.16
C GLN A 22 -24.19 -11.19 -8.23
N ASP A 23 -23.64 -11.51 -9.40
CA ASP A 23 -24.38 -12.15 -10.48
C ASP A 23 -24.89 -13.55 -10.07
N LYS A 24 -26.18 -13.80 -10.28
CA LYS A 24 -26.89 -15.03 -9.87
C LYS A 24 -27.15 -15.99 -11.03
N GLU A 25 -26.53 -15.78 -12.19
CA GLU A 25 -26.79 -16.58 -13.41
C GLU A 25 -26.39 -18.07 -13.33
N SER A 26 -25.69 -18.52 -12.28
CA SER A 26 -25.36 -19.93 -12.09
C SER A 26 -26.37 -20.62 -11.15
N GLY A 27 -27.03 -21.69 -11.60
CA GLY A 27 -28.01 -22.48 -10.82
C GLY A 27 -27.50 -23.19 -9.56
N ASN A 28 -26.30 -22.83 -9.07
CA ASN A 28 -25.74 -23.27 -7.80
C ASN A 28 -25.95 -22.21 -6.72
N TYR A 29 -26.05 -22.66 -5.46
CA TYR A 29 -26.13 -21.76 -4.31
C TYR A 29 -24.94 -20.78 -4.28
N LYS A 30 -25.24 -19.48 -4.30
CA LYS A 30 -24.25 -18.40 -4.17
C LYS A 30 -24.68 -17.48 -3.02
N PRO A 31 -23.84 -17.30 -1.98
CA PRO A 31 -24.18 -16.42 -0.87
C PRO A 31 -24.23 -14.96 -1.35
N THR A 32 -25.05 -14.15 -0.68
CA THR A 32 -25.12 -12.70 -0.96
C THR A 32 -23.81 -12.03 -0.54
N ILE A 33 -23.30 -11.14 -1.37
CA ILE A 33 -22.02 -10.47 -1.16
C ILE A 33 -22.27 -9.03 -0.71
N TYR A 34 -21.72 -8.69 0.46
CA TYR A 34 -21.83 -7.37 1.07
C TYR A 34 -20.45 -6.69 1.05
N PRO A 35 -20.15 -5.85 0.04
CA PRO A 35 -18.95 -5.01 0.05
C PRO A 35 -19.11 -3.90 1.09
N VAL A 36 -18.35 -3.97 2.19
CA VAL A 36 -18.45 -3.04 3.34
C VAL A 36 -17.17 -2.23 3.57
N GLY A 37 -16.22 -2.30 2.63
CA GLY A 37 -14.92 -1.66 2.75
C GLY A 37 -14.94 -0.16 2.45
N PRO A 38 -13.84 0.55 2.77
CA PRO A 38 -12.64 0.03 3.42
C PRO A 38 -12.78 -0.04 4.96
N VAL A 39 -12.72 -1.24 5.52
CA VAL A 39 -12.64 -1.48 6.97
C VAL A 39 -11.16 -1.59 7.34
N VAL A 40 -10.63 -0.53 7.91
CA VAL A 40 -9.28 -0.50 8.48
C VAL A 40 -9.35 -0.10 9.94
N LEU A 41 -8.31 -0.42 10.70
CA LEU A 41 -8.15 0.12 12.04
C LEU A 41 -7.84 1.61 11.94
N MET A 42 -8.76 2.46 12.40
CA MET A 42 -8.51 3.88 12.66
C MET A 42 -8.39 4.06 14.17
N ASP A 43 -7.23 4.51 14.65
CA ASP A 43 -7.07 4.79 16.07
C ASP A 43 -7.71 6.15 16.39
N THR A 44 -8.84 6.12 17.09
CA THR A 44 -9.50 7.31 17.66
C THR A 44 -8.98 7.63 19.06
N SER A 45 -7.98 6.91 19.56
CA SER A 45 -7.50 7.13 20.91
C SER A 45 -6.62 8.38 20.98
N ASN A 46 -7.18 9.43 21.58
CA ASN A 46 -6.47 10.58 22.14
C ASN A 46 -5.55 10.16 23.30
N LYS A 47 -4.69 9.14 23.13
CA LYS A 47 -3.65 8.83 24.10
C LYS A 47 -2.47 9.77 23.87
N VAL A 48 -2.66 11.01 24.29
CA VAL A 48 -1.67 12.11 24.26
C VAL A 48 -0.73 12.03 25.48
N ASP A 49 -0.28 10.83 25.87
CA ASP A 49 0.59 10.68 27.04
C ASP A 49 1.93 9.99 26.76
N ASP A 50 2.16 9.46 25.55
CA ASP A 50 3.49 8.99 25.15
C ASP A 50 4.19 10.06 24.29
N GLU A 51 5.40 10.44 24.68
CA GLU A 51 6.25 11.32 23.88
C GLU A 51 6.39 10.74 22.46
N PRO A 52 6.20 11.55 21.40
CA PRO A 52 6.36 11.06 20.03
C PRO A 52 7.73 10.40 19.88
N SER A 53 7.75 9.18 19.35
CA SER A 53 9.03 8.48 19.13
C SER A 53 9.99 9.37 18.34
N GLN A 54 11.30 9.20 18.53
CA GLN A 54 12.32 9.97 17.80
C GLN A 54 12.12 9.89 16.27
N CYS A 55 11.58 8.78 15.78
CA CYS A 55 11.21 8.60 14.37
C CYS A 55 10.10 9.56 13.93
N LEU A 56 9.04 9.74 14.74
CA LEU A 56 7.95 10.67 14.43
C LEU A 56 8.42 12.13 14.49
N LYS A 57 9.26 12.49 15.47
CA LYS A 57 9.87 13.82 15.55
C LYS A 57 10.69 14.14 14.29
N TRP A 58 11.52 13.19 13.83
CA TRP A 58 12.27 13.35 12.58
C TRP A 58 11.34 13.50 11.37
N LEU A 59 10.25 12.72 11.31
CA LEU A 59 9.27 12.77 10.22
C LEU A 59 8.60 14.16 10.15
N ASP A 60 8.23 14.73 11.29
CA ASP A 60 7.56 16.02 11.40
C ASP A 60 8.41 17.20 10.88
N GLU A 61 9.73 17.06 10.87
CA GLU A 61 10.68 18.05 10.34
C GLU A 61 10.83 18.00 8.81
N GLN A 62 10.29 16.98 8.13
CA GLN A 62 10.47 16.81 6.69
C GLN A 62 9.52 17.68 5.85
N PRO A 63 9.81 17.95 4.56
CA PRO A 63 8.83 18.54 3.66
C PRO A 63 7.60 17.66 3.44
N ARG A 64 6.46 18.27 3.08
CA ARG A 64 5.22 17.56 2.74
C ARG A 64 5.45 16.53 1.63
N GLY A 65 4.96 15.30 1.81
CA GLY A 65 5.03 14.25 0.80
C GLY A 65 6.44 13.89 0.34
N SER A 66 7.46 14.11 1.17
CA SER A 66 8.87 13.93 0.78
C SER A 66 9.51 12.66 1.33
N VAL A 67 8.81 11.90 2.17
CA VAL A 67 9.33 10.69 2.81
C VAL A 67 8.69 9.45 2.22
N LEU A 68 9.50 8.49 1.79
CA LEU A 68 9.07 7.14 1.43
C LEU A 68 8.94 6.30 2.70
N TYR A 69 7.76 5.77 2.97
CA TYR A 69 7.56 4.77 4.02
C TYR A 69 7.77 3.36 3.45
N ILE A 70 8.50 2.48 4.14
CA ILE A 70 8.84 1.14 3.66
C ILE A 70 8.50 0.12 4.73
N SER A 71 7.56 -0.77 4.43
CA SER A 71 7.14 -1.84 5.34
C SER A 71 6.59 -3.05 4.58
N LEU A 72 7.20 -4.20 4.82
CA LEU A 72 6.84 -5.46 4.16
C LEU A 72 5.99 -6.38 5.06
N GLY A 73 5.39 -5.83 6.11
CA GLY A 73 4.57 -6.59 7.06
C GLY A 73 5.40 -7.40 8.06
N SER A 74 4.73 -7.96 9.08
CA SER A 74 5.37 -8.83 10.09
C SER A 74 5.86 -10.17 9.53
N GLY A 75 5.14 -10.71 8.53
CA GLY A 75 5.48 -11.96 7.86
C GLY A 75 6.45 -11.81 6.69
N GLY A 76 6.71 -10.58 6.24
CA GLY A 76 7.63 -10.32 5.14
C GLY A 76 9.08 -10.50 5.57
N THR A 77 9.78 -11.42 4.92
CA THR A 77 11.22 -11.59 5.11
C THR A 77 11.93 -11.45 3.77
N LEU A 78 13.03 -10.70 3.78
CA LEU A 78 13.95 -10.60 2.66
C LEU A 78 15.22 -11.37 2.98
N SER A 79 15.85 -11.95 1.96
CA SER A 79 17.18 -12.54 2.10
C SER A 79 18.22 -11.47 2.44
N HIS A 80 19.35 -11.86 3.03
CA HIS A 80 20.44 -10.91 3.31
C HIS A 80 20.92 -10.18 2.05
N VAL A 81 21.01 -10.89 0.92
CA VAL A 81 21.38 -10.30 -0.37
C VAL A 81 20.36 -9.24 -0.78
N GLN A 82 19.06 -9.56 -0.70
CA GLN A 82 18.02 -8.60 -1.09
C GLN A 82 17.96 -7.38 -0.16
N LEU A 83 18.23 -7.56 1.15
CA LEU A 83 18.33 -6.45 2.11
C LEU A 83 19.49 -5.49 1.76
N ILE A 84 20.63 -6.03 1.33
CA ILE A 84 21.78 -5.22 0.91
C ILE A 84 21.44 -4.43 -0.37
N GLU A 85 20.87 -5.09 -1.39
CA GLU A 85 20.43 -4.39 -2.61
C GLU A 85 19.41 -3.29 -2.30
N LEU A 86 18.47 -3.55 -1.39
CA LEU A 86 17.49 -2.56 -0.94
C LEU A 86 18.15 -1.38 -0.24
N ALA A 87 19.03 -1.64 0.73
CA ALA A 87 19.73 -0.57 1.46
C ALA A 87 20.53 0.33 0.50
N ILE A 88 21.30 -0.26 -0.41
CA ILE A 88 22.12 0.49 -1.37
C ILE A 88 21.23 1.24 -2.38
N GLY A 89 20.16 0.61 -2.88
CA GLY A 89 19.25 1.28 -3.82
C GLY A 89 18.50 2.45 -3.17
N LEU A 90 18.12 2.33 -1.90
CA LEU A 90 17.54 3.43 -1.13
C LEU A 90 18.52 4.59 -0.95
N GLU A 91 19.78 4.31 -0.60
CA GLU A 91 20.84 5.32 -0.53
C GLU A 91 21.03 6.03 -1.87
N MET A 92 21.15 5.27 -2.97
CA MET A 92 21.29 5.78 -4.33
C MET A 92 20.07 6.58 -4.84
N SER A 93 18.91 6.39 -4.22
CA SER A 93 17.69 7.12 -4.56
C SER A 93 17.75 8.60 -4.13
N GLU A 94 18.61 8.92 -3.15
CA GLU A 94 18.70 10.24 -2.49
C GLU A 94 17.34 10.73 -1.93
N GLN A 95 16.37 9.82 -1.78
CA GLN A 95 15.07 10.12 -1.18
C GLN A 95 15.12 9.90 0.32
N ARG A 96 14.34 10.70 1.06
CA ARG A 96 14.13 10.49 2.49
C ARG A 96 13.26 9.25 2.66
N PHE A 97 13.60 8.38 3.61
CA PHE A 97 12.79 7.20 3.88
C PHE A 97 12.71 6.86 5.35
N VAL A 98 11.61 6.20 5.74
CA VAL A 98 11.47 5.48 7.01
C VAL A 98 11.32 4.01 6.66
N TRP A 99 12.31 3.21 7.04
CA TRP A 99 12.33 1.77 6.77
C TRP A 99 12.14 0.95 8.03
N VAL A 100 11.05 0.17 8.06
CA VAL A 100 10.72 -0.72 9.16
C VAL A 100 11.34 -2.09 8.93
N ILE A 101 12.34 -2.43 9.76
CA ILE A 101 12.98 -3.74 9.76
C ILE A 101 12.29 -4.60 10.84
N ARG A 102 11.22 -5.30 10.44
CA ARG A 102 10.51 -6.36 11.21
C ARG A 102 9.66 -5.98 12.43
N LEU A 103 8.97 -4.84 12.47
CA LEU A 103 7.94 -4.55 13.51
C LEU A 103 6.82 -3.63 12.98
N THR A 104 5.58 -4.11 12.91
CA THR A 104 4.51 -3.49 12.10
C THR A 104 3.54 -2.57 12.84
N LEU A 105 3.69 -2.35 14.16
CA LEU A 105 2.70 -1.60 14.96
C LEU A 105 2.61 -0.10 14.64
N LEU A 106 3.49 0.43 13.78
CA LEU A 106 3.60 1.88 13.49
C LEU A 106 3.04 2.29 12.13
N ILE A 107 2.52 1.36 11.32
CA ILE A 107 2.06 1.68 9.95
C ILE A 107 0.99 2.78 9.93
N PHE A 108 0.04 2.72 10.86
CA PHE A 108 -1.06 3.67 10.99
C PHE A 108 -0.58 5.11 11.22
N TYR A 109 0.29 5.32 12.22
CA TYR A 109 0.79 6.65 12.59
C TYR A 109 1.61 7.28 11.47
N LEU A 110 2.42 6.49 10.77
CA LEU A 110 3.27 6.98 9.71
C LEU A 110 2.45 7.34 8.46
N MET A 111 1.50 6.49 8.06
CA MET A 111 0.68 6.72 6.87
C MET A 111 -0.29 7.90 7.01
N GLY A 112 -0.71 8.23 8.25
CA GLY A 112 -1.49 9.43 8.54
C GLY A 112 -0.71 10.75 8.42
N SER A 113 0.62 10.70 8.35
CA SER A 113 1.43 11.90 8.29
C SER A 113 1.48 12.50 6.88
N TRP A 114 1.18 13.80 6.77
CA TRP A 114 1.31 14.60 5.54
C TRP A 114 2.72 14.62 4.95
N LYS A 115 3.71 14.12 5.70
CA LYS A 115 5.11 14.03 5.31
C LYS A 115 5.39 12.81 4.42
N VAL A 116 4.57 11.77 4.53
CA VAL A 116 4.71 10.56 3.73
C VAL A 116 4.23 10.84 2.31
N GLY A 117 5.14 10.64 1.36
CA GLY A 117 4.93 10.85 -0.06
C GLY A 117 4.63 9.57 -0.82
N GLY A 118 5.03 8.41 -0.30
CA GLY A 118 4.86 7.13 -0.95
C GLY A 118 5.00 5.99 0.04
N PHE A 119 4.47 4.83 -0.32
CA PHE A 119 4.52 3.64 0.51
C PHE A 119 5.00 2.42 -0.28
N TRP A 120 6.15 1.90 0.09
CA TRP A 120 6.67 0.65 -0.41
C TRP A 120 6.14 -0.52 0.44
N THR A 121 5.24 -1.30 -0.17
CA THR A 121 4.46 -2.32 0.52
C THR A 121 4.56 -3.70 -0.12
N HIS A 122 4.40 -4.71 0.71
CA HIS A 122 4.19 -6.10 0.31
C HIS A 122 2.82 -6.38 -0.32
N CYS A 123 1.95 -5.36 -0.44
CA CYS A 123 0.60 -5.47 -1.03
C CYS A 123 -0.36 -6.38 -0.25
N GLY A 124 -0.16 -6.54 1.07
CA GLY A 124 -1.18 -7.11 1.94
C GLY A 124 -2.44 -6.23 1.95
N TRP A 125 -3.62 -6.84 1.93
CA TRP A 125 -4.86 -6.11 1.67
C TRP A 125 -5.14 -4.97 2.67
N ASN A 126 -4.88 -5.18 3.97
CA ASN A 126 -5.04 -4.12 4.97
C ASN A 126 -4.15 -2.90 4.70
N SER A 127 -2.85 -3.14 4.46
CA SER A 127 -1.90 -2.07 4.13
C SER A 127 -2.24 -1.36 2.82
N THR A 128 -2.81 -2.08 1.85
CA THR A 128 -3.37 -1.49 0.63
C THR A 128 -4.51 -0.53 0.97
N LEU A 129 -5.52 -0.98 1.71
CA LEU A 129 -6.67 -0.15 2.08
C LEU A 129 -6.27 1.07 2.93
N GLU A 130 -5.32 0.91 3.85
CA GLU A 130 -4.75 2.02 4.64
C GLU A 130 -4.11 3.07 3.71
N SER A 131 -3.42 2.65 2.65
CA SER A 131 -2.82 3.57 1.66
C SER A 131 -3.85 4.31 0.83
N MET A 132 -4.91 3.60 0.45
CA MET A 132 -6.03 4.17 -0.29
C MET A 132 -6.71 5.25 0.55
N ILE A 133 -6.94 5.01 1.85
CA ILE A 133 -7.58 5.99 2.74
C ILE A 133 -6.74 7.27 2.89
N HIS A 134 -5.41 7.14 2.97
CA HIS A 134 -4.52 8.29 3.15
C HIS A 134 -4.04 8.92 1.83
N SER A 135 -4.55 8.47 0.68
CA SER A 135 -4.09 8.89 -0.65
C SER A 135 -2.58 8.77 -0.86
N VAL A 136 -1.91 7.80 -0.21
CA VAL A 136 -0.48 7.55 -0.39
C VAL A 136 -0.24 6.59 -1.57
N PRO A 137 0.50 6.98 -2.62
CA PRO A 137 0.78 6.11 -3.76
C PRO A 137 1.80 5.02 -3.40
N LEU A 138 1.79 3.93 -4.16
CA LEU A 138 2.45 2.68 -3.76
C LEU A 138 3.66 2.31 -4.63
N ILE A 139 4.66 1.67 -4.02
CA ILE A 139 5.56 0.73 -4.71
C ILE A 139 5.16 -0.68 -4.27
N ALA A 140 4.75 -1.51 -5.22
CA ALA A 140 4.28 -2.86 -5.01
C ALA A 140 5.44 -3.87 -5.05
N TRP A 141 5.66 -4.57 -3.93
CA TRP A 141 6.63 -5.67 -3.80
C TRP A 141 6.01 -6.91 -3.14
N PRO A 142 5.17 -7.67 -3.84
CA PRO A 142 4.48 -8.82 -3.28
C PRO A 142 5.43 -9.95 -2.88
N LEU A 143 5.19 -10.59 -1.74
CA LEU A 143 6.03 -11.65 -1.18
C LEU A 143 5.34 -13.01 -1.13
N TYR A 144 4.11 -13.09 -0.64
CA TYR A 144 3.39 -14.36 -0.41
C TYR A 144 1.86 -14.22 -0.54
N ALA A 145 1.14 -15.34 -0.40
CA ALA A 145 -0.33 -15.41 -0.49
C ALA A 145 -0.88 -14.73 -1.76
N GLU A 146 -1.97 -13.98 -1.65
CA GLU A 146 -2.65 -13.29 -2.75
C GLU A 146 -1.99 -11.96 -3.14
N GLN A 147 -0.90 -11.55 -2.48
CA GLN A 147 -0.25 -10.25 -2.69
C GLN A 147 0.14 -10.00 -4.14
N ARG A 148 0.50 -11.05 -4.89
CA ARG A 148 0.82 -10.93 -6.32
C ARG A 148 -0.40 -10.51 -7.16
N LEU A 149 -1.59 -11.01 -6.81
CA LEU A 149 -2.85 -10.58 -7.43
C LEU A 149 -3.16 -9.13 -7.06
N ASN A 150 -2.99 -8.78 -5.78
CA ASN A 150 -3.17 -7.39 -5.32
C ASN A 150 -2.22 -6.44 -6.05
N ALA A 151 -0.95 -6.81 -6.24
CA ALA A 151 0.02 -6.01 -6.97
C ALA A 151 -0.38 -5.78 -8.44
N VAL A 152 -0.94 -6.79 -9.11
CA VAL A 152 -1.47 -6.65 -10.48
C VAL A 152 -2.68 -5.73 -10.50
N LEU A 153 -3.63 -5.90 -9.56
CA LEU A 153 -4.78 -5.00 -9.44
C LEU A 153 -4.32 -3.55 -9.24
N LEU A 154 -3.36 -3.30 -8.35
CA LEU A 154 -2.89 -1.95 -8.01
C LEU A 154 -2.08 -1.30 -9.14
N ASN A 155 -1.22 -2.06 -9.82
CA ASN A 155 -0.35 -1.54 -10.88
C ASN A 155 -1.06 -1.45 -12.24
N GLU A 156 -1.76 -2.51 -12.65
CA GLU A 156 -2.33 -2.61 -14.01
C GLU A 156 -3.81 -2.16 -14.04
N GLY A 157 -4.59 -2.56 -13.03
CA GLY A 157 -6.01 -2.23 -12.94
C GLY A 157 -6.25 -0.78 -12.53
N LEU A 158 -5.90 -0.45 -11.29
CA LEU A 158 -6.13 0.86 -10.68
C LEU A 158 -5.05 1.89 -11.05
N LYS A 159 -3.84 1.41 -11.38
CA LYS A 159 -2.68 2.24 -11.72
C LYS A 159 -2.31 3.22 -10.59
N VAL A 160 -2.43 2.76 -9.35
CA VAL A 160 -2.08 3.48 -8.10
C VAL A 160 -0.77 3.00 -7.48
N ALA A 161 -0.08 2.08 -8.16
CA ALA A 161 1.21 1.57 -7.74
C ALA A 161 2.21 1.48 -8.91
N LEU A 162 3.49 1.77 -8.64
CA LEU A 162 4.60 1.25 -9.44
C LEU A 162 4.96 -0.15 -8.94
N ARG A 163 5.58 -0.98 -9.77
CA ARG A 163 5.96 -2.36 -9.40
C ARG A 163 7.46 -2.54 -9.52
N THR A 164 8.07 -3.09 -8.47
CA THR A 164 9.50 -3.44 -8.49
C THR A 164 9.74 -4.60 -9.44
N LYS A 165 10.68 -4.44 -10.38
CA LYS A 165 11.10 -5.51 -11.27
C LYS A 165 12.09 -6.43 -10.54
N ILE A 166 11.92 -7.73 -10.72
CA ILE A 166 12.78 -8.76 -10.13
C ILE A 166 13.56 -9.39 -11.29
N GLY A 167 14.90 -9.45 -11.18
CA GLY A 167 15.74 -10.09 -12.18
C GLY A 167 15.60 -11.60 -12.20
N ASP A 168 16.18 -12.26 -13.20
CA ASP A 168 16.08 -13.71 -13.40
C ASP A 168 16.62 -14.53 -12.22
N ASN A 169 17.50 -13.94 -11.41
CA ASN A 169 18.04 -14.53 -10.18
C ASN A 169 17.09 -14.42 -8.97
N GLY A 170 15.88 -13.88 -9.16
CA GLY A 170 14.91 -13.67 -8.08
C GLY A 170 15.23 -12.47 -7.18
N ILE A 171 16.16 -11.59 -7.57
CA ILE A 171 16.58 -10.41 -6.80
C ILE A 171 16.22 -9.13 -7.57
N ALA A 172 15.67 -8.14 -6.87
CA ALA A 172 15.60 -6.78 -7.38
C ALA A 172 16.94 -6.08 -7.10
N GLY A 173 17.61 -5.63 -8.16
CA GLY A 173 18.90 -4.95 -8.05
C GLY A 173 18.78 -3.51 -7.54
N ARG A 174 19.83 -3.00 -6.89
CA ARG A 174 19.91 -1.62 -6.36
C ARG A 174 19.56 -0.53 -7.37
N LEU A 175 19.89 -0.71 -8.66
CA LEU A 175 19.58 0.27 -9.71
C LEU A 175 18.08 0.38 -9.95
N GLU A 176 17.40 -0.76 -10.09
CA GLU A 176 15.94 -0.82 -10.18
C GLU A 176 15.28 -0.23 -8.93
N ILE A 177 15.80 -0.54 -7.75
CA ILE A 177 15.31 0.00 -6.47
C ILE A 177 15.45 1.52 -6.42
N ALA A 178 16.61 2.07 -6.82
CA ALA A 178 16.82 3.51 -6.86
C ALA A 178 15.89 4.18 -7.90
N GLU A 179 15.73 3.56 -9.06
CA GLU A 179 14.89 4.06 -10.15
C GLU A 179 13.42 4.09 -9.76
N VAL A 180 12.86 2.99 -9.25
CA VAL A 180 11.43 2.94 -8.87
C VAL A 180 11.11 3.90 -7.71
N VAL A 181 12.06 4.11 -6.79
CA VAL A 181 11.90 5.10 -5.71
C VAL A 181 11.92 6.53 -6.25
N LYS A 182 12.89 6.87 -7.11
CA LYS A 182 12.94 8.20 -7.74
C LYS A 182 11.69 8.43 -8.60
N GLU A 183 11.28 7.44 -9.37
CA GLU A 183 10.12 7.55 -10.24
C GLU A 183 8.83 7.78 -9.45
N LEU A 184 8.60 7.05 -8.35
CA LEU A 184 7.41 7.28 -7.52
C LEU A 184 7.44 8.67 -6.86
N MET A 185 8.58 9.07 -6.30
CA MET A 185 8.66 10.24 -5.43
C MET A 185 8.69 11.56 -6.22
N VAL A 186 9.40 11.60 -7.35
CA VAL A 186 9.62 12.83 -8.12
C VAL A 186 9.42 12.68 -9.64
N GLY A 187 9.28 11.46 -10.15
CA GLY A 187 9.10 11.16 -11.58
C GLY A 187 7.72 11.51 -12.13
N GLU A 188 7.59 11.50 -13.45
CA GLU A 188 6.33 11.82 -14.14
C GLU A 188 5.30 10.69 -13.98
N GLU A 189 5.73 9.43 -14.01
CA GLU A 189 4.85 8.29 -13.76
C GLU A 189 4.35 8.33 -12.31
N GLY A 190 5.23 8.65 -11.35
CA GLY A 190 4.86 8.85 -9.94
C GLY A 190 3.80 9.94 -9.73
N LYS A 191 3.87 11.05 -10.46
CA LYS A 191 2.83 12.10 -10.44
C LYS A 191 1.48 11.58 -10.93
N GLU A 192 1.48 10.80 -12.00
CA GLU A 192 0.25 10.20 -12.54
C GLU A 192 -0.34 9.15 -11.60
N VAL A 193 0.52 8.33 -10.98
CA VAL A 193 0.13 7.37 -9.95
C VAL A 193 -0.51 8.08 -8.76
N ARG A 194 0.08 9.19 -8.28
CA ARG A 194 -0.47 10.00 -7.18
C ARG A 194 -1.85 10.56 -7.51
N LYS A 195 -2.03 11.17 -8.69
CA LYS A 195 -3.33 11.71 -9.13
C LYS A 195 -4.41 10.63 -9.18
N LYS A 196 -4.07 9.43 -9.63
CA LYS A 196 -5.02 8.30 -9.64
C LYS A 196 -5.36 7.82 -8.25
N ASN A 197 -4.37 7.78 -7.37
CA ASN A 197 -4.58 7.37 -6.00
C ASN A 197 -5.50 8.34 -5.25
N GLU A 198 -5.31 9.66 -5.41
CA GLU A 198 -6.21 10.69 -4.87
C GLU A 198 -7.66 10.53 -5.36
N ARG A 199 -7.84 10.22 -6.65
CA ARG A 199 -9.18 9.94 -7.20
C ARG A 199 -9.80 8.69 -6.58
N ALA A 200 -9.03 7.62 -6.43
CA ALA A 200 -9.52 6.38 -5.83
C ALA A 200 -9.88 6.56 -4.34
N THR A 201 -9.19 7.43 -3.60
CA THR A 201 -9.57 7.80 -2.22
C THR A 201 -10.89 8.58 -2.16
N SER A 202 -11.16 9.47 -3.12
CA SER A 202 -12.44 10.21 -3.14
C SER A 202 -13.63 9.25 -3.29
N CYS A 203 -13.45 8.17 -4.05
CA CYS A 203 -14.41 7.08 -4.18
C CYS A 203 -14.58 6.26 -2.88
N SER A 204 -13.51 5.99 -2.15
CA SER A 204 -13.59 5.23 -0.89
C SER A 204 -14.31 5.99 0.24
N SER A 205 -14.36 7.31 0.15
CA SER A 205 -15.00 8.18 1.15
C SER A 205 -16.53 8.28 0.99
N ASN A 206 -17.05 7.98 -0.21
CA ASN A 206 -18.47 8.10 -0.55
C ASN A 206 -19.28 6.80 -0.34
N GLY A 207 -18.63 5.70 0.07
CA GLY A 207 -19.29 4.39 0.27
C GLY A 207 -20.12 4.28 1.57
N GLY A 208 -20.34 5.38 2.27
CA GLY A 208 -21.04 5.45 3.57
C GLY A 208 -22.44 6.08 3.53
N GLU A 209 -22.96 6.45 2.36
CA GLU A 209 -24.33 6.97 2.19
C GLU A 209 -25.32 5.93 1.65
#